data_AF-A3W182-F1
#
_entry.id   AF-A3W182-F1
#
_cell.length_a   1.000
_cell.length_b   1.000
_cell.length_c   1.000
_cell.angle_alpha   90.00
_cell.angle_beta   90.00
_cell.angle_gamma   90.00
#
_symmetry.space_group_name_H-M   'P 1'
#
loop_
_entity.id
_entity.type
_entity.pdbx_description
1 polymer ?
#
loop_
_entity_poly.entity_id
_entity_poly.type
_entity_poly.pdbx_seq_one_letter_code
_entity_poly.pdbx_strand_id
1 'polypeptide(L)'
;MQASPCRARPHRQRGHNRQADTQSHRHQERAQMPDPAILIEWAGFAARWLHVITAMAWIGTSFYFIALDLGLRRAPDLPNGAQGEEWQVHGGGFYHIRKYLVAPPQMPDHLTWFKWESYATWLSGAVLLMLVYWVGAKLSLLAPDGPLSAGQGIALSAASLGVGWLIYDRLCKSGLAARPTRLMLLLFGLRTGMGWA
;
A
#
# COMPACT_ATOMS: atom_id res chain seq x y z
N MET A 1 -27.58 -67.54 67.41
CA MET A 1 -28.82 -66.72 67.44
C MET A 1 -28.42 -65.27 67.73
N GLN A 2 -28.20 -64.46 66.70
CA GLN A 2 -28.06 -62.99 66.79
C GLN A 2 -28.70 -62.42 65.52
N ALA A 3 -29.54 -61.41 65.69
CA ALA A 3 -30.41 -60.84 64.67
C ALA A 3 -29.97 -59.44 64.22
N SER A 4 -30.00 -59.22 62.88
CA SER A 4 -30.31 -57.98 62.11
C SER A 4 -29.44 -56.70 62.30
N PRO A 5 -29.39 -55.72 61.34
CA PRO A 5 -30.45 -55.38 60.36
C PRO A 5 -30.05 -54.94 58.92
N CYS A 6 -31.12 -54.77 58.13
CA CYS A 6 -31.27 -54.26 56.76
C CYS A 6 -30.53 -52.94 56.43
N ARG A 7 -29.98 -52.84 55.21
CA ARG A 7 -29.38 -51.62 54.63
C ARG A 7 -30.33 -50.96 53.63
N ALA A 8 -30.63 -49.68 53.81
CA ALA A 8 -31.50 -48.87 52.95
C ALA A 8 -30.81 -48.44 51.63
N ARG A 9 -31.59 -48.31 50.54
CA ARG A 9 -31.19 -47.70 49.25
C ARG A 9 -31.32 -46.17 49.32
N PRO A 10 -30.40 -45.39 48.72
CA PRO A 10 -30.61 -43.95 48.60
C PRO A 10 -31.46 -43.60 47.37
N HIS A 11 -32.41 -42.68 47.59
CA HIS A 11 -33.24 -42.02 46.60
C HIS A 11 -32.43 -40.96 45.82
N ARG A 12 -32.67 -40.92 44.50
CA ARG A 12 -32.17 -39.97 43.52
C ARG A 12 -32.72 -38.55 43.76
N GLN A 13 -31.86 -37.54 43.89
CA GLN A 13 -32.26 -36.14 43.71
C GLN A 13 -31.76 -35.63 42.35
N ARG A 14 -32.68 -35.48 41.38
CA ARG A 14 -32.49 -34.68 40.17
C ARG A 14 -33.27 -33.39 40.37
N GLY A 15 -32.59 -32.31 40.72
CA GLY A 15 -33.21 -31.01 40.93
C GLY A 15 -32.26 -29.89 40.55
N HIS A 16 -32.65 -29.13 39.53
CA HIS A 16 -32.26 -27.75 39.25
C HIS A 16 -30.81 -27.45 38.83
N ASN A 17 -30.63 -27.23 37.51
CA ASN A 17 -29.71 -26.17 37.05
C ASN A 17 -30.08 -25.51 35.71
N ARG A 18 -31.37 -25.26 35.41
CA ARG A 18 -31.77 -24.57 34.15
C ARG A 18 -31.36 -23.09 34.10
N GLN A 19 -31.25 -22.43 35.25
CA GLN A 19 -30.90 -21.00 35.31
C GLN A 19 -29.42 -20.74 35.02
N ALA A 20 -28.51 -21.63 35.45
CA ALA A 20 -27.09 -21.52 35.11
C ALA A 20 -26.84 -21.70 33.59
N ASP A 21 -27.55 -22.63 32.94
CA ASP A 21 -27.46 -22.81 31.48
C ASP A 21 -27.90 -21.54 30.74
N THR A 22 -28.96 -20.87 31.20
CA THR A 22 -29.50 -19.68 30.53
C THR A 22 -28.58 -18.46 30.68
N GLN A 23 -27.81 -18.38 31.77
CA GLN A 23 -26.84 -17.30 32.01
C GLN A 23 -25.52 -17.57 31.26
N SER A 24 -25.09 -18.84 31.17
CA SER A 24 -23.99 -19.30 30.32
C SER A 24 -24.21 -18.92 28.85
N HIS A 25 -25.39 -19.19 28.31
CA HIS A 25 -25.72 -18.84 26.93
C HIS A 25 -25.73 -17.33 26.67
N ARG A 26 -26.18 -16.51 27.64
CA ARG A 26 -26.24 -15.04 27.51
C ARG A 26 -24.85 -14.37 27.57
N HIS A 27 -23.86 -14.99 28.21
CA HIS A 27 -22.48 -14.53 28.17
C HIS A 27 -21.74 -14.89 26.88
N GLN A 28 -22.28 -15.86 26.12
CA GLN A 28 -21.69 -16.38 24.88
C GLN A 28 -22.08 -15.57 23.63
N GLU A 29 -23.05 -14.66 23.75
CA GLU A 29 -23.39 -13.62 22.75
C GLU A 29 -22.57 -12.34 22.92
N ARG A 30 -21.42 -12.37 23.62
CA ARG A 30 -20.43 -11.31 23.45
C ARG A 30 -19.99 -11.35 22.00
N ALA A 31 -20.34 -10.30 21.24
CA ALA A 31 -19.91 -10.08 19.87
C ALA A 31 -18.48 -10.61 19.68
N GLN A 32 -18.34 -11.74 18.98
CA GLN A 32 -17.07 -12.34 18.66
C GLN A 32 -16.38 -11.34 17.72
N MET A 33 -15.56 -10.44 18.28
CA MET A 33 -14.70 -9.59 17.47
C MET A 33 -13.88 -10.50 16.56
N PRO A 34 -13.84 -10.25 15.24
CA PRO A 34 -13.04 -11.06 14.33
C PRO A 34 -11.60 -11.13 14.86
N ASP A 35 -11.00 -12.31 14.77
CA ASP A 35 -9.60 -12.51 15.16
C ASP A 35 -8.74 -11.42 14.49
N PRO A 36 -7.91 -10.67 15.25
CA PRO A 36 -6.99 -9.68 14.69
C PRO A 36 -6.19 -10.21 13.49
N ALA A 37 -5.84 -11.50 13.46
CA ALA A 37 -5.19 -12.14 12.32
C ALA A 37 -6.04 -12.05 11.04
N ILE A 38 -7.32 -12.40 11.12
CA ILE A 38 -8.28 -12.33 10.00
C ILE A 38 -8.41 -10.90 9.51
N LEU A 39 -8.49 -9.92 10.43
CA LEU A 39 -8.56 -8.50 10.06
C LEU A 39 -7.32 -8.03 9.29
N ILE A 40 -6.13 -8.47 9.71
CA ILE A 40 -4.86 -8.13 9.04
C ILE A 40 -4.79 -8.78 7.65
N GLU A 41 -5.26 -10.00 7.48
CA GLU A 41 -5.33 -10.66 6.18
C GLU A 41 -6.24 -9.92 5.20
N TRP A 42 -7.46 -9.57 5.63
CA TRP A 42 -8.38 -8.77 4.82
C TRP A 42 -7.84 -7.37 4.53
N ALA A 43 -7.22 -6.70 5.51
CA ALA A 43 -6.56 -5.42 5.29
C ALA A 43 -5.43 -5.53 4.27
N GLY A 44 -4.63 -6.59 4.36
CA GLY A 44 -3.56 -6.88 3.40
C GLY A 44 -4.12 -7.16 1.99
N PHE A 45 -5.22 -7.91 1.88
CA PHE A 45 -5.88 -8.15 0.60
C PHE A 45 -6.39 -6.85 -0.02
N ALA A 46 -7.12 -6.05 0.75
CA ALA A 46 -7.64 -4.76 0.31
C ALA A 46 -6.52 -3.80 -0.10
N ALA A 47 -5.45 -3.71 0.69
CA ALA A 47 -4.29 -2.87 0.37
C ALA A 47 -3.59 -3.30 -0.92
N ARG A 48 -3.49 -4.60 -1.22
CA ARG A 48 -2.88 -5.11 -2.46
C ARG A 48 -3.70 -4.70 -3.67
N TRP A 49 -5.01 -4.91 -3.62
CA TRP A 49 -5.91 -4.51 -4.70
C TRP A 49 -5.95 -3.00 -4.89
N LEU A 50 -6.02 -2.23 -3.81
CA LEU A 50 -5.93 -0.78 -3.87
C LEU A 50 -4.63 -0.35 -4.56
N HIS A 51 -3.49 -0.92 -4.16
CA HIS A 51 -2.20 -0.58 -4.75
C HIS A 51 -2.16 -0.89 -6.25
N VAL A 52 -2.58 -2.07 -6.67
CA VAL A 52 -2.64 -2.46 -8.08
C VAL A 52 -3.52 -1.51 -8.88
N ILE A 53 -4.71 -1.17 -8.38
CA ILE A 53 -5.64 -0.25 -9.06
C ILE A 53 -5.01 1.14 -9.19
N THR A 54 -4.44 1.68 -8.11
CA THR A 54 -3.79 3.00 -8.14
C THR A 54 -2.57 3.01 -9.07
N ALA A 55 -1.78 1.94 -9.09
CA ALA A 55 -0.64 1.78 -10.00
C ALA A 55 -1.09 1.73 -11.46
N MET A 56 -2.17 1.01 -11.77
CA MET A 56 -2.77 1.00 -13.11
C MET A 56 -3.24 2.40 -13.52
N ALA A 57 -3.87 3.15 -12.61
CA ALA A 57 -4.29 4.52 -12.87
C ALA A 57 -3.09 5.45 -13.12
N TRP A 58 -2.02 5.34 -12.34
CA TRP A 58 -0.81 6.17 -12.49
C TRP A 58 -0.02 5.85 -13.76
N ILE A 59 0.20 4.57 -14.05
CA ILE A 59 0.89 4.15 -15.27
C ILE A 59 0.03 4.45 -16.50
N GLY A 60 -1.28 4.20 -16.41
CA GLY A 60 -2.24 4.51 -17.49
C GLY A 60 -2.28 5.99 -17.83
N THR A 61 -2.38 6.88 -16.83
CA THR A 61 -2.30 8.32 -17.06
C THR A 61 -0.95 8.73 -17.66
N SER A 62 0.16 8.11 -17.24
CA SER A 62 1.48 8.37 -17.83
C SER A 62 1.53 8.01 -19.32
N PHE A 63 1.02 6.83 -19.70
CA PHE A 63 0.95 6.45 -21.12
C PHE A 63 0.04 7.34 -21.94
N TYR A 64 -1.11 7.75 -21.38
CA TYR A 64 -1.99 8.71 -22.02
C TYR A 64 -1.27 10.03 -22.32
N PHE A 65 -0.56 10.61 -21.33
CA PHE A 65 0.16 11.86 -21.54
C PHE A 65 1.36 11.72 -22.49
N ILE A 66 2.06 10.58 -22.50
CA ILE A 66 3.10 10.30 -23.50
C ILE A 66 2.51 10.24 -24.90
N ALA A 67 1.38 9.54 -25.08
CA ALA A 67 0.71 9.45 -26.37
C ALA A 67 0.20 10.81 -26.84
N LEU A 68 -0.38 11.60 -25.93
CA LEU A 68 -0.79 12.99 -26.20
C LEU A 68 0.42 13.84 -26.63
N ASP A 69 1.52 13.78 -25.90
CA ASP A 69 2.73 14.57 -26.19
C ASP A 69 3.35 14.22 -27.55
N LEU A 70 3.33 12.95 -27.93
CA LEU A 70 3.81 12.47 -29.24
C LEU A 70 2.82 12.76 -30.37
N GLY A 71 1.54 12.93 -30.06
CA GLY A 71 0.48 13.23 -31.02
C GLY A 71 0.41 14.70 -31.44
N LEU A 72 0.91 15.62 -30.61
CA LEU A 72 0.81 17.07 -30.81
C LEU A 72 1.24 17.51 -32.22
N ARG A 73 0.36 18.25 -32.88
CA ARG A 73 0.60 18.85 -34.20
C ARG A 73 0.74 20.36 -34.08
N ARG A 74 1.54 20.96 -34.97
CA ARG A 74 1.53 22.41 -35.17
C ARG A 74 0.39 22.78 -36.11
N ALA A 75 -0.39 23.78 -35.71
CA ALA A 75 -1.47 24.34 -36.51
C ALA A 75 -1.18 25.81 -36.86
N PRO A 76 -1.70 26.34 -37.98
CA PRO A 76 -1.52 27.74 -38.36
C PRO A 76 -2.08 28.74 -37.35
N ASP A 77 -3.12 28.35 -36.61
CA ASP A 77 -3.82 29.16 -35.60
C ASP A 77 -3.32 28.90 -34.16
N LEU A 78 -2.16 28.26 -34.02
CA LEU A 78 -1.62 27.92 -32.71
C LEU A 78 -1.33 29.20 -31.89
N PRO A 79 -1.86 29.34 -30.67
CA PRO A 79 -1.61 30.52 -29.84
C PRO A 79 -0.14 30.73 -29.54
N ASN A 80 0.26 32.01 -29.37
CA ASN A 80 1.63 32.34 -28.98
C ASN A 80 2.02 31.63 -27.68
N GLY A 81 3.15 30.91 -27.72
CA GLY A 81 3.69 30.15 -26.59
C GLY A 81 3.16 28.71 -26.44
N ALA A 82 2.17 28.30 -27.23
CA ALA A 82 1.79 26.89 -27.30
C ALA A 82 2.82 26.11 -28.14
N GLN A 83 3.12 24.89 -27.69
CA GLN A 83 4.04 23.97 -28.37
C GLN A 83 3.35 23.23 -29.53
N GLY A 84 2.06 22.91 -29.36
CA GLY A 84 1.23 22.20 -30.31
C GLY A 84 -0.18 22.00 -29.79
N GLU A 85 -1.01 21.41 -30.63
CA GLU A 85 -2.39 21.06 -30.31
C GLU A 85 -2.74 19.64 -30.74
N GLU A 86 -3.78 19.07 -30.11
CA GLU A 86 -4.31 17.76 -30.43
C GLU A 86 -5.84 17.76 -30.33
N TRP A 87 -6.47 17.05 -31.26
CA TRP A 87 -7.92 16.82 -31.28
C TRP A 87 -8.20 15.36 -30.94
N GLN A 88 -8.99 15.13 -29.90
CA GLN A 88 -9.35 13.79 -29.45
C GLN A 88 -10.86 13.60 -29.41
N VAL A 89 -11.32 12.37 -29.64
CA VAL A 89 -12.72 11.99 -29.49
C VAL A 89 -12.85 10.96 -28.38
N HIS A 90 -13.75 11.19 -27.43
CA HIS A 90 -14.07 10.22 -26.39
C HIS A 90 -15.49 10.45 -25.86
N GLY A 91 -16.21 9.38 -25.52
CA GLY A 91 -17.56 9.47 -24.96
C GLY A 91 -18.58 10.20 -25.85
N GLY A 92 -18.34 10.27 -27.17
CA GLY A 92 -19.18 11.01 -28.12
C GLY A 92 -18.91 12.52 -28.23
N GLY A 93 -17.93 13.06 -27.49
CA GLY A 93 -17.50 14.45 -27.56
C GLY A 93 -16.11 14.64 -28.17
N PHE A 94 -15.78 15.88 -28.51
CA PHE A 94 -14.46 16.27 -29.04
C PHE A 94 -13.72 17.15 -28.03
N TYR A 95 -12.45 16.83 -27.82
CA TYR A 95 -11.54 17.57 -26.96
C TYR A 95 -10.50 18.26 -27.83
N HIS A 96 -10.32 19.56 -27.63
CA HIS A 96 -9.24 20.34 -28.25
C HIS A 96 -8.24 20.72 -27.17
N ILE A 97 -7.06 20.12 -27.23
CA ILE A 97 -6.03 20.25 -26.21
C ILE A 97 -4.87 21.05 -26.79
N ARG A 98 -4.42 22.07 -26.05
CA ARG A 98 -3.26 22.89 -26.42
C ARG A 98 -2.23 22.81 -25.30
N LYS A 99 -1.00 22.42 -25.63
CA LYS A 99 0.08 22.29 -24.64
C LYS A 99 0.94 23.54 -24.60
N TYR A 100 1.10 24.12 -23.42
CA TYR A 100 2.02 25.21 -23.15
C TYR A 100 3.17 24.70 -22.27
N LEU A 101 4.42 25.04 -22.63
CA LEU A 101 5.61 24.63 -21.85
C LEU A 101 5.82 25.51 -20.61
N VAL A 102 5.23 26.69 -20.62
CA VAL A 102 5.25 27.68 -19.54
C VAL A 102 3.84 28.23 -19.36
N ALA A 103 3.57 28.78 -18.18
CA ALA A 103 2.26 29.34 -17.88
C ALA A 103 1.82 30.35 -18.95
N PRO A 104 0.60 30.20 -19.53
CA PRO A 104 0.09 31.15 -20.51
C PRO A 104 -0.22 32.50 -19.83
N PRO A 105 -0.30 33.60 -20.60
CA PRO A 105 -0.59 34.93 -20.06
C PRO A 105 -1.92 35.03 -19.29
N GLN A 106 -2.89 34.20 -19.65
CA GLN A 106 -4.17 34.06 -18.98
C GLN A 106 -4.35 32.59 -18.59
N MET A 107 -4.16 32.30 -17.31
CA MET A 107 -4.38 30.99 -16.74
C MET A 107 -5.82 30.93 -16.19
N PRO A 108 -6.59 29.88 -16.49
CA PRO A 108 -7.93 29.74 -15.93
C PRO A 108 -7.88 29.53 -14.41
N ASP A 109 -8.91 30.01 -13.71
CA ASP A 109 -9.04 29.88 -12.25
C ASP A 109 -9.15 28.43 -11.78
N HIS A 110 -9.70 27.56 -12.63
CA HIS A 110 -9.88 26.14 -12.35
C HIS A 110 -8.89 25.30 -13.16
N LEU A 111 -8.03 24.55 -12.45
CA LEU A 111 -7.02 23.66 -13.02
C LEU A 111 -7.09 22.30 -12.32
N THR A 112 -7.16 21.24 -13.11
CA THR A 112 -7.05 19.88 -12.59
C THR A 112 -5.61 19.43 -12.63
N TRP A 113 -5.05 19.09 -11.46
CA TRP A 113 -3.72 18.52 -11.35
C TRP A 113 -3.80 17.01 -11.13
N PHE A 114 -3.37 16.24 -12.14
CA PHE A 114 -3.29 14.77 -12.13
C PHE A 114 -2.09 14.27 -11.29
N LYS A 115 -2.15 14.52 -9.98
CA LYS A 115 -1.13 14.09 -9.00
C LYS A 115 -1.57 12.91 -8.14
N TRP A 116 -2.87 12.68 -8.06
CA TRP A 116 -3.42 11.79 -7.04
C TRP A 116 -3.15 10.33 -7.35
N GLU A 117 -3.04 9.98 -8.62
CA GLU A 117 -2.74 8.64 -9.09
C GLU A 117 -1.37 8.19 -8.57
N SER A 118 -0.35 9.05 -8.70
CA SER A 118 1.00 8.76 -8.21
C SER A 118 1.08 8.80 -6.68
N TYR A 119 0.45 9.81 -6.03
CA TYR A 119 0.42 9.90 -4.58
C TYR A 119 -0.31 8.73 -3.92
N ALA A 120 -1.44 8.28 -4.47
CA ALA A 120 -2.19 7.14 -3.97
C ALA A 120 -1.44 5.82 -4.18
N THR A 121 -0.72 5.68 -5.30
CA THR A 121 0.15 4.52 -5.52
C THR A 121 1.28 4.47 -4.50
N TRP A 122 1.94 5.61 -4.26
CA TRP A 122 3.00 5.69 -3.25
C TRP A 122 2.48 5.37 -1.85
N LEU A 123 1.36 5.97 -1.45
CA LEU A 123 0.78 5.78 -0.13
C LEU A 123 0.31 4.34 0.09
N SER A 124 -0.40 3.75 -0.87
CA SER A 124 -0.83 2.34 -0.80
C SER A 124 0.36 1.37 -0.80
N GLY A 125 1.44 1.70 -1.52
CA GLY A 125 2.69 0.93 -1.48
C GLY A 125 3.37 0.99 -0.12
N ALA A 126 3.38 2.16 0.52
CA ALA A 126 3.88 2.31 1.90
C ALA A 126 3.03 1.52 2.90
N VAL A 127 1.71 1.52 2.75
CA VAL A 127 0.82 0.68 3.57
C VAL A 127 1.11 -0.81 3.37
N LEU A 128 1.35 -1.25 2.13
CA LEU A 128 1.74 -2.63 1.86
C LEU A 128 3.08 -3.01 2.48
N LEU A 129 4.09 -2.13 2.42
CA LEU A 129 5.36 -2.33 3.12
C LEU A 129 5.11 -2.58 4.62
N MET A 130 4.30 -1.74 5.26
CA MET A 130 4.00 -1.86 6.68
C MET A 130 3.22 -3.14 7.00
N LEU A 131 2.17 -3.46 6.25
CA LEU A 131 1.34 -4.64 6.52
C LEU A 131 2.08 -5.96 6.25
N VAL A 132 2.80 -6.05 5.12
CA VAL A 132 3.44 -7.30 4.72
C VAL A 132 4.77 -7.50 5.45
N TYR A 133 5.62 -6.48 5.49
CA TYR A 133 6.98 -6.62 5.99
C TYR A 133 7.16 -6.21 7.45
N TRP A 134 6.36 -5.28 7.99
CA TRP A 134 6.55 -4.84 9.38
C TRP A 134 5.62 -5.59 10.34
N VAL A 135 4.31 -5.63 10.06
CA VAL A 135 3.38 -6.45 10.84
C VAL A 135 3.72 -7.93 10.68
N GLY A 136 4.03 -8.36 9.45
CA GLY A 136 4.51 -9.71 9.13
C GLY A 136 6.01 -9.94 9.31
N ALA A 137 6.74 -9.13 10.09
CA ALA A 137 8.21 -9.12 10.10
C ALA A 137 8.87 -10.49 10.35
N LYS A 138 8.33 -11.30 11.25
CA LYS A 138 8.87 -12.64 11.55
C LYS A 138 8.75 -13.62 10.37
N LEU A 139 7.82 -13.37 9.44
CA LEU A 139 7.54 -14.22 8.29
C LEU A 139 8.21 -13.69 7.02
N SER A 140 8.22 -12.38 6.82
CA SER A 140 8.59 -11.75 5.54
C SER A 140 9.87 -10.93 5.56
N LEU A 141 10.37 -10.54 6.75
CA LEU A 141 11.51 -9.63 6.88
C LEU A 141 12.73 -10.28 7.55
N LEU A 142 12.51 -11.20 8.49
CA LEU A 142 13.56 -11.83 9.28
C LEU A 142 13.79 -13.30 8.88
N ALA A 143 15.02 -13.76 9.08
CA ALA A 143 15.34 -15.18 9.03
C ALA A 143 14.69 -15.92 10.22
N PRO A 144 14.17 -17.15 10.03
CA PRO A 144 13.47 -17.90 11.09
C PRO A 144 14.27 -18.04 12.40
N ASP A 145 15.56 -18.32 12.30
CA ASP A 145 16.48 -18.50 13.44
C ASP A 145 17.44 -17.30 13.61
N GLY A 146 17.07 -16.15 13.06
CA GLY A 146 17.89 -14.94 13.10
C GLY A 146 18.01 -14.34 14.51
N PRO A 147 19.14 -13.69 14.85
CA PRO A 147 19.35 -13.10 16.17
C PRO A 147 18.57 -11.79 16.38
N LEU A 148 17.96 -11.24 15.33
CA LEU A 148 17.29 -9.94 15.35
C LEU A 148 15.85 -10.06 15.85
N SER A 149 15.46 -9.15 16.74
CA SER A 149 14.05 -8.96 17.09
C SER A 149 13.28 -8.29 15.94
N ALA A 150 11.95 -8.44 15.94
CA ALA A 150 11.08 -7.78 14.96
C ALA A 150 11.27 -6.26 14.91
N GLY A 151 11.39 -5.61 16.07
CA GLY A 151 11.63 -4.16 16.15
C GLY A 151 12.96 -3.73 15.53
N GLN A 152 14.04 -4.49 15.76
CA GLN A 152 15.34 -4.22 15.13
C GLN A 152 15.28 -4.41 13.61
N GLY A 153 14.61 -5.46 13.13
CA GLY A 153 14.40 -5.68 11.70
C GLY A 153 13.65 -4.53 11.03
N ILE A 154 12.54 -4.08 11.64
CA ILE A 154 11.75 -2.94 11.14
C ILE A 154 12.59 -1.65 11.13
N ALA A 155 13.33 -1.38 12.20
CA ALA A 155 14.20 -0.21 12.28
C ALA A 155 15.28 -0.21 11.20
N LEU A 156 15.93 -1.36 10.95
CA LEU A 156 16.90 -1.52 9.86
C LEU A 156 16.25 -1.38 8.48
N SER A 157 15.04 -1.91 8.29
CA SER A 157 14.25 -1.72 7.07
C SER A 157 13.98 -0.24 6.80
N ALA A 158 13.45 0.49 7.78
CA ALA A 158 13.18 1.92 7.64
C ALA A 158 14.47 2.75 7.45
N ALA A 159 15.52 2.43 8.21
CA ALA A 159 16.81 3.10 8.11
C ALA A 159 17.47 2.89 6.74
N SER A 160 17.41 1.68 6.18
CA SER A 160 18.00 1.41 4.86
C SER A 160 17.29 2.19 3.74
N LEU A 161 15.97 2.34 3.81
CA LEU A 161 15.20 3.19 2.89
C LEU A 161 15.58 4.67 3.05
N GLY A 162 15.67 5.17 4.28
CA GLY A 162 16.03 6.55 4.58
C GLY A 162 17.47 6.89 4.16
N VAL A 163 18.44 6.04 4.51
CA VAL A 163 19.85 6.19 4.11
C VAL A 163 20.00 6.09 2.60
N GLY A 164 19.34 5.13 1.96
CA GLY A 164 19.34 4.99 0.51
C GLY A 164 18.82 6.25 -0.20
N TRP A 165 17.72 6.82 0.30
CA TRP A 165 17.19 8.08 -0.20
C TRP A 165 18.17 9.25 -0.02
N LEU A 166 18.80 9.38 1.16
CA LEU A 166 19.80 10.42 1.40
C LEU A 166 21.01 10.29 0.46
N ILE A 167 21.53 9.08 0.26
CA ILE A 167 22.63 8.83 -0.68
C ILE A 167 22.21 9.25 -2.10
N TYR A 168 21.04 8.80 -2.54
CA TYR A 168 20.50 9.17 -3.85
C TYR A 168 20.35 10.68 -4.03
N ASP A 169 19.73 11.38 -3.06
CA ASP A 169 19.53 12.83 -3.08
C ASP A 169 20.86 13.58 -3.22
N ARG A 170 21.89 13.16 -2.46
CA ARG A 170 23.22 13.77 -2.53
C ARG A 170 23.93 13.49 -3.85
N LEU A 171 23.77 12.30 -4.42
CA LEU A 171 24.33 11.95 -5.73
C LEU A 171 23.68 12.76 -6.87
N CYS A 172 22.37 12.99 -6.80
CA CYS A 172 21.68 13.83 -7.77
C CYS A 172 22.12 15.30 -7.66
N LYS A 173 22.38 15.79 -6.45
CA LYS A 173 22.80 17.19 -6.20
C LYS A 173 24.30 17.45 -6.41
N SER A 174 25.15 16.43 -6.50
CA SER A 174 26.61 16.57 -6.64
C SER A 174 27.09 16.88 -8.07
N GLY A 175 26.17 17.11 -9.02
CA GLY A 175 26.47 17.30 -10.44
C GLY A 175 26.59 15.98 -11.24
N LEU A 176 26.51 14.83 -10.57
CA LEU A 176 26.53 13.52 -11.24
C LEU A 176 25.27 13.28 -12.10
N ALA A 177 24.19 14.01 -11.83
CA ALA A 177 22.99 14.05 -12.67
C ALA A 177 23.26 14.46 -14.12
N ALA A 178 24.32 15.25 -14.38
CA ALA A 178 24.73 15.61 -15.74
C ALA A 178 25.42 14.45 -16.50
N ARG A 179 25.72 13.33 -15.84
CA ARG A 179 26.37 12.14 -16.42
C ARG A 179 25.53 10.89 -16.12
N PRO A 180 24.35 10.75 -16.76
CA PRO A 180 23.34 9.76 -16.38
C PRO A 180 23.86 8.32 -16.38
N THR A 181 24.67 7.93 -17.36
CA THR A 181 25.26 6.57 -17.41
C THR A 181 26.13 6.27 -16.20
N ARG A 182 26.97 7.21 -15.76
CA ARG A 182 27.83 7.03 -14.58
C ARG A 182 27.01 6.97 -13.30
N LEU A 183 26.01 7.84 -13.17
CA LEU A 183 25.07 7.82 -12.05
C LEU A 183 24.33 6.48 -11.98
N MET A 184 23.83 5.96 -13.10
CA MET A 184 23.12 4.66 -13.14
C MET A 184 24.03 3.50 -12.77
N LEU A 185 25.26 3.44 -13.29
CA LEU A 185 26.23 2.39 -12.92
C LEU A 185 26.59 2.43 -11.43
N LEU A 186 26.78 3.63 -10.88
CA LEU A 186 27.08 3.80 -9.46
C LEU A 186 25.89 3.38 -8.57
N LEU A 187 24.67 3.80 -8.92
CA LEU A 187 23.47 3.40 -8.18
C LEU A 187 23.21 1.89 -8.27
N PHE A 188 23.47 1.27 -9.44
CA PHE A 188 23.39 -0.18 -9.59
C PHE A 188 24.40 -0.89 -8.69
N GLY A 189 25.67 -0.48 -8.73
CA GLY A 189 26.72 -1.05 -7.87
C GLY A 189 26.44 -0.87 -6.37
N LEU A 190 25.91 0.29 -5.97
CA LEU A 190 25.47 0.53 -4.59
C LEU A 190 24.37 -0.44 -4.19
N ARG A 191 23.34 -0.60 -5.04
CA ARG A 191 22.18 -1.46 -4.74
C ARG A 191 22.57 -2.94 -4.68
N THR A 192 23.42 -3.41 -5.59
CA THR A 192 23.91 -4.80 -5.57
C THR A 192 24.82 -5.05 -4.38
N GLY A 193 25.71 -4.11 -4.05
CA GLY A 193 26.57 -4.20 -2.88
C GLY A 193 25.77 -4.25 -1.57
N MET A 194 24.74 -3.43 -1.43
CA MET A 194 23.84 -3.45 -0.28
C MET A 194 23.02 -4.74 -0.16
N GLY A 195 22.66 -5.36 -1.29
CA GLY A 195 21.82 -6.57 -1.31
C GLY A 195 22.58 -7.89 -1.20
N TRP A 196 23.91 -7.87 -1.27
CA TRP A 196 24.76 -9.07 -1.25
C TRP A 196 25.26 -9.46 0.15
N ALA A 197 25.36 -8.50 1.06
CA ALA A 197 25.85 -8.69 2.43
C ALA A 197 24.76 -9.21 3.37
#